data_AF-A0A9W6YI47-F1
#
_entry.id   AF-A0A9W6YI47-F1
#
_cell.length_a   1.000
_cell.length_b   1.000
_cell.length_c   1.000
_cell.angle_alpha   90.00
_cell.angle_beta   90.00
_cell.angle_gamma   90.00
#
_symmetry.space_group_name_H-M   'P 1'
#
loop_
_entity.id
_entity.type
_entity.pdbx_description
1 polymer ?
#
loop_
_entity_poly.entity_id
_entity_poly.type
_entity_poly.pdbx_seq_one_letter_code
_entity_poly.pdbx_strand_id
1 'polypeptide(L)'
;MDERLLSTHQLVALQETKFSEEASLQTNQHYIHVADSGARSFWSNTTSPVFNGKRSVGLVLSSASPFRDVVDRTEHVYKTQLRNRYLLLEAKLGDRQIF
;
A
#
# COMPACT_ATOMS: atom_id res chain seq x y z
N MET A 1 -10.84 3.95 -13.28
CA MET A 1 -9.47 3.48 -12.98
C MET A 1 -9.08 2.64 -14.16
N ASP A 2 -7.99 2.98 -14.85
CA ASP A 2 -7.60 2.33 -16.11
C ASP A 2 -7.48 0.82 -15.88
N GLU A 3 -8.29 0.01 -16.55
CA GLU A 3 -8.47 -1.43 -16.28
C GLU A 3 -7.18 -2.26 -16.47
N ARG A 4 -6.10 -1.62 -16.93
CA ARG A 4 -4.80 -2.22 -17.24
C ARG A 4 -3.66 -1.79 -16.33
N LEU A 5 -3.91 -1.02 -15.27
CA LEU A 5 -2.84 -0.49 -14.43
C LEU A 5 -1.97 -1.62 -13.83
N LEU A 6 -2.59 -2.62 -13.23
CA LEU A 6 -1.89 -3.74 -12.57
C LEU A 6 -1.38 -4.81 -13.56
N SER A 7 -1.88 -4.84 -14.79
CA SER A 7 -1.37 -5.72 -15.83
C SER A 7 -0.13 -5.18 -16.54
N THR A 8 0.15 -3.88 -16.40
CA THR A 8 1.30 -3.20 -17.03
C THR A 8 2.35 -2.72 -16.02
N HIS A 9 1.97 -2.54 -14.75
CA HIS A 9 2.86 -2.06 -13.70
C HIS A 9 2.97 -3.08 -12.57
N GLN A 10 4.22 -3.34 -12.14
CA GLN A 10 4.52 -4.25 -11.02
C GLN A 10 4.40 -3.58 -9.65
N LEU A 11 4.44 -2.25 -9.62
CA LEU A 11 4.37 -1.43 -8.43
C LEU A 11 3.69 -0.11 -8.79
N VAL A 12 2.71 0.29 -7.98
CA VAL A 12 1.98 1.55 -8.12
C VAL A 12 2.01 2.27 -6.77
N ALA A 13 2.62 3.45 -6.75
CA ALA A 13 2.63 4.33 -5.58
C ALA A 13 1.53 5.39 -5.69
N LEU A 14 0.72 5.50 -4.63
CA LEU A 14 -0.38 6.45 -4.53
C LEU A 14 -0.07 7.46 -3.43
N GLN A 15 -0.15 8.75 -3.76
CA GLN A 15 0.09 9.84 -2.82
C GLN A 15 -1.17 10.66 -2.59
N GLU A 16 -1.23 11.31 -1.43
CA GLU A 16 -2.32 12.20 -1.02
C GLU A 16 -3.73 11.56 -1.11
N THR A 17 -3.83 10.27 -0.80
CA THR A 17 -5.11 9.58 -0.80
C THR A 17 -6.00 10.16 0.31
N LYS A 18 -7.28 10.31 -0.04
CA LYS A 18 -8.30 10.98 0.81
C LYS A 18 -9.23 9.99 1.49
N PHE A 19 -8.72 8.83 1.89
CA PHE A 19 -9.53 7.82 2.56
C PHE A 19 -9.92 8.30 3.96
N SER A 20 -11.15 8.78 4.08
CA SER A 20 -11.75 9.28 5.32
C SER A 20 -12.45 8.19 6.13
N GLU A 21 -12.65 7.01 5.55
CA GLU A 21 -13.41 5.92 6.16
C GLU A 21 -12.75 4.57 5.85
N GLU A 22 -12.82 3.64 6.81
CA GLU A 22 -12.34 2.27 6.64
C GLU A 22 -13.06 1.53 5.50
N ALA A 23 -14.36 1.78 5.32
CA ALA A 23 -15.15 1.24 4.21
C ALA A 23 -14.57 1.63 2.83
N SER A 24 -13.94 2.80 2.73
CA SER A 24 -13.27 3.23 1.49
C SER A 24 -12.01 2.41 1.21
N LEU A 25 -11.26 2.02 2.25
CA LEU A 25 -10.11 1.12 2.10
C LEU A 25 -10.56 -0.28 1.68
N GLN A 26 -11.60 -0.81 2.30
CA GLN A 26 -12.16 -2.13 1.95
C GLN A 26 -12.66 -2.15 0.49
N THR A 27 -13.33 -1.09 0.06
CA THR A 27 -13.78 -0.94 -1.33
C THR A 27 -12.59 -0.90 -2.30
N ASN A 28 -11.51 -0.18 -1.98
CA ASN A 28 -10.31 -0.17 -2.81
C ASN A 28 -9.62 -1.52 -2.85
N GLN A 29 -9.51 -2.19 -1.70
CA GLN A 29 -8.97 -3.55 -1.60
C GLN A 29 -9.76 -4.50 -2.52
N HIS A 30 -11.09 -4.39 -2.53
CA HIS A 30 -11.95 -5.17 -3.40
C HIS A 30 -11.66 -4.89 -4.88
N TYR A 31 -11.62 -3.63 -5.31
CA TYR A 31 -11.33 -3.31 -6.71
C TYR A 31 -9.93 -3.74 -7.16
N ILE A 32 -8.93 -3.61 -6.29
CA ILE A 32 -7.56 -4.11 -6.55
C ILE A 32 -7.59 -5.61 -6.77
N HIS A 33 -8.31 -6.35 -5.92
CA HIS A 33 -8.40 -7.81 -6.01
C HIS A 33 -9.22 -8.29 -7.22
N VAL A 34 -10.24 -7.53 -7.63
CA VAL A 34 -10.98 -7.78 -8.88
C VAL A 34 -10.08 -7.58 -10.10
N ALA A 35 -9.23 -6.55 -10.10
CA ALA A 35 -8.29 -6.29 -11.18
C ALA A 35 -7.12 -7.29 -11.21
N ASP A 36 -6.65 -7.72 -10.04
CA ASP A 36 -5.59 -8.72 -9.87
C ASP A 36 -5.73 -9.44 -8.53
N SER A 37 -6.18 -10.70 -8.58
CA SER A 37 -6.41 -11.53 -7.39
C SER A 37 -5.14 -11.78 -6.55
N GLY A 38 -3.96 -11.69 -7.14
CA GLY A 38 -2.70 -11.86 -6.39
C GLY A 38 -2.07 -10.54 -5.95
N ALA A 39 -2.70 -9.40 -6.23
CA ALA A 39 -2.18 -8.11 -5.83
C ALA A 39 -2.21 -7.92 -4.31
N ARG A 40 -1.21 -7.21 -3.79
CA ARG A 40 -1.08 -6.83 -2.39
C ARG A 40 -1.08 -5.31 -2.29
N SER A 41 -1.88 -4.78 -1.36
CA SER A 41 -1.97 -3.34 -1.12
C SER A 41 -1.67 -2.99 0.34
N PHE A 42 -0.96 -1.89 0.52
CA PHE A 42 -0.48 -1.38 1.80
C PHE A 42 -0.87 0.09 1.91
N TRP A 43 -1.35 0.51 3.08
CA TRP A 43 -1.90 1.85 3.29
C TRP A 43 -1.44 2.42 4.63
N SER A 44 -0.96 3.66 4.62
CA SER A 44 -0.45 4.35 5.81
C SER A 44 -1.49 4.52 6.92
N ASN A 45 -2.78 4.59 6.56
CA ASN A 45 -3.88 4.81 7.51
C ASN A 45 -4.27 3.57 8.34
N THR A 46 -3.77 2.37 8.03
CA THR A 46 -4.07 1.15 8.81
C THR A 46 -3.50 1.19 10.23
N THR A 47 -2.57 2.10 10.50
CA THR A 47 -1.80 2.21 11.75
C THR A 47 -2.25 3.36 12.65
N SER A 48 -3.32 4.09 12.27
CA SER A 48 -3.82 5.26 12.99
C SER A 48 -5.29 5.09 13.39
N PRO A 49 -5.63 5.27 14.68
CA PRO A 49 -7.02 5.27 15.14
C PRO A 49 -7.82 6.49 14.65
N VAL A 50 -7.13 7.48 14.06
CA VAL A 50 -7.75 8.70 13.53
C VAL A 50 -7.71 8.67 11.99
N PHE A 51 -8.82 8.30 11.38
CA PHE A 51 -9.07 8.49 9.95
C PHE A 51 -9.38 9.98 9.68
N ASN A 52 -8.36 10.82 9.59
CA ASN A 52 -8.55 12.24 9.26
C ASN A 52 -8.62 12.51 7.75
N GLY A 53 -8.56 11.47 6.92
CA GLY A 53 -8.81 11.55 5.48
C GLY A 53 -7.82 12.40 4.68
N LYS A 54 -6.65 12.75 5.23
CA LYS A 54 -5.72 13.68 4.58
C LYS A 54 -4.30 13.12 4.54
N ARG A 55 -3.69 13.22 3.36
CA ARG A 55 -2.26 12.96 3.10
C ARG A 55 -1.83 11.50 3.25
N SER A 56 -2.77 10.56 3.15
CA SER A 56 -2.45 9.14 3.17
C SER A 56 -1.67 8.74 1.93
N VAL A 57 -0.84 7.73 2.09
CA VAL A 57 -0.08 7.11 1.00
C VAL A 57 -0.46 5.64 0.91
N GLY A 58 -0.34 5.10 -0.29
CA GLY A 58 -0.60 3.71 -0.59
C GLY A 58 0.42 3.13 -1.53
N LEU A 59 0.66 1.83 -1.40
CA LEU A 59 1.45 1.08 -2.36
C LEU A 59 0.66 -0.15 -2.77
N VAL A 60 0.54 -0.37 -4.07
CA VAL A 60 -0.05 -1.58 -4.64
C VAL A 60 1.02 -2.32 -5.43
N LEU A 61 1.19 -3.59 -5.09
CA LEU A 61 2.06 -4.52 -5.78
C LEU A 61 1.16 -5.49 -6.56
N SER A 62 1.37 -5.61 -7.87
CA SER A 62 0.66 -6.63 -8.64
C SER A 62 1.15 -8.04 -8.29
N SER A 63 0.41 -9.06 -8.69
CA SER A 63 0.79 -10.46 -8.55
C SER A 63 2.11 -10.79 -9.26
N ALA A 64 2.43 -10.06 -10.33
CA ALA A 64 3.68 -10.18 -11.07
C ALA A 64 4.85 -9.42 -10.41
N SER A 65 4.64 -8.76 -9.27
CA SER A 65 5.67 -8.02 -8.56
C SER A 65 6.78 -8.95 -8.05
N PRO A 66 8.06 -8.60 -8.24
CA PRO A 66 9.18 -9.45 -7.83
C PRO A 66 9.48 -9.40 -6.32
N PHE A 67 8.80 -8.51 -5.58
CA PHE A 67 9.01 -8.32 -4.14
C PHE A 67 8.35 -9.44 -3.32
N ARG A 68 9.14 -10.17 -2.53
CA ARG A 68 8.69 -11.24 -1.63
C ARG A 68 8.81 -10.80 -0.17
N ASP A 69 8.17 -11.56 0.72
CA ASP A 69 8.21 -11.34 2.19
C ASP A 69 7.96 -9.88 2.59
N VAL A 70 6.94 -9.25 1.99
CA VAL A 70 6.68 -7.81 2.18
C VAL A 70 6.04 -7.59 3.55
N VAL A 71 6.68 -6.78 4.39
CA VAL A 71 6.25 -6.47 5.76
C VAL A 71 6.13 -4.96 5.93
N ASP A 72 5.02 -4.51 6.51
CA ASP A 72 4.86 -3.11 6.89
C ASP A 72 5.64 -2.80 8.18
N ARG A 73 6.63 -1.92 8.06
CA ARG A 73 7.49 -1.44 9.17
C ARG A 73 7.19 -0.01 9.58
N THR A 74 6.14 0.61 9.03
CA THR A 74 5.80 2.02 9.23
C THR A 74 5.70 2.36 10.72
N GLU A 75 5.06 1.50 11.52
CA GLU A 75 4.88 1.74 12.96
C GLU A 75 6.17 1.73 13.78
N HIS A 76 7.17 0.97 13.34
CA HIS A 76 8.44 0.78 14.04
C HIS A 76 9.35 2.00 13.86
N VAL A 77 9.21 2.71 12.73
CA VAL A 77 10.09 3.82 12.36
C VAL A 77 9.42 5.17 12.60
N TYR A 78 8.13 5.31 12.27
CA TYR A 78 7.43 6.60 12.40
C TYR A 78 6.57 6.67 13.66
N LYS A 79 6.78 7.73 14.45
CA LYS A 79 5.92 8.09 15.59
C LYS A 79 4.54 8.56 15.10
N THR A 80 3.54 8.43 15.98
CA THR A 80 2.09 8.60 15.73
C THR A 80 1.66 9.74 14.80
N GLN A 81 2.33 10.89 14.81
CA GLN A 81 1.94 12.05 13.97
C GLN A 81 2.33 11.92 12.48
N LEU A 82 3.34 11.13 12.14
CA LEU A 82 3.84 10.96 10.77
C LEU A 82 3.32 9.68 10.10
N ARG A 83 2.74 8.76 10.87
CA ARG A 83 2.26 7.46 10.38
C ARG A 83 1.28 7.55 9.22
N ASN A 84 0.46 8.61 9.16
CA ASN A 84 -0.54 8.77 8.10
C ASN A 84 0.04 9.36 6.81
N ARG A 85 1.34 9.65 6.73
CA ARG A 85 1.96 10.32 5.57
C ARG A 85 3.07 9.51 4.93
N TYR A 86 3.57 8.52 5.63
CA TYR A 86 4.67 7.68 5.20
C TYR A 86 4.25 6.24 5.28
N LEU A 87 4.80 5.46 4.35
CA LEU A 87 4.70 4.02 4.34
C LEU A 87 6.11 3.49 4.18
N LEU A 88 6.52 2.61 5.08
CA LEU A 88 7.80 1.92 5.01
C LEU A 88 7.55 0.43 4.93
N LEU A 89 7.88 -0.14 3.78
CA LEU A 89 7.79 -1.58 3.56
C LEU A 89 9.18 -2.17 3.49
N GLU A 90 9.39 -3.25 4.22
CA GLU A 90 10.52 -4.14 4.06
C GLU A 90 10.13 -5.24 3.08
N ALA A 91 10.98 -5.55 2.11
CA ALA A 91 10.73 -6.60 1.13
C ALA A 91 12.04 -7.22 0.65
N LYS A 92 11.97 -8.47 0.17
CA LYS A 92 13.09 -9.13 -0.51
C LYS A 92 12.93 -9.06 -2.02
N LEU A 93 14.01 -8.80 -2.74
CA LEU A 93 14.05 -8.85 -4.20
C LEU A 93 14.97 -10.00 -4.65
N GLY A 94 14.37 -11.12 -5.05
CA GLY A 94 15.12 -12.36 -5.27
C GLY A 94 15.81 -12.84 -3.98
N ASP A 95 16.99 -13.45 -4.12
CA ASP A 95 17.83 -13.87 -2.98
C ASP A 95 18.84 -12.79 -2.55
N ARG A 96 18.71 -11.58 -3.10
CA ARG A 96 19.61 -10.47 -2.79
C ARG A 96 18.91 -9.50 -1.83
N GLN A 97 19.53 -9.33 -0.66
CA GLN A 97 19.16 -8.26 0.27
C GLN A 97 19.68 -6.94 -0.31
N ILE A 98 18.79 -6.02 -0.67
CA ILE A 98 19.13 -4.70 -1.19
C ILE A 98 18.82 -3.70 -0.07
N PHE A 99 19.83 -2.90 0.29
CA PHE A 99 19.80 -1.92 1.38
C PHE A 99 19.32 -0.56 0.90
#